data_AF-A0A6P2FR64-F1
#
_entry.id   AF-A0A6P2FR64-F1
#
_cell.length_a   1.000
_cell.length_b   1.000
_cell.length_c   1.000
_cell.angle_alpha   90.00
_cell.angle_beta   90.00
_cell.angle_gamma   90.00
#
_symmetry.space_group_name_H-M   'P 1'
#
loop_
_entity.id
_entity.type
_entity.pdbx_description
1 polymer ?
#
loop_
_entity_poly.entity_id
_entity_poly.type
_entity_poly.pdbx_seq_one_letter_code
_entity_poly.pdbx_strand_id
1 'polypeptide(L)'
;MRWLVDAQDLGVACVEAVEAVGLQAVGTLFHPFPPGPRGPGGVTATVLLAESHLCVHTWPEQRSATLDVYVCNFGADHSARARALMAALEALFVPGRAERHVLQRGAIQAELGQ
;
A
#
# COMPACT_ATOMS: atom_id res chain seq x y z
N MET A 1 -14.65 4.10 -9.10
CA MET A 1 -15.06 4.73 -7.83
C MET A 1 -15.12 3.75 -6.65
N ARG A 2 -15.53 2.48 -6.84
CA ARG A 2 -15.53 1.42 -5.80
C ARG A 2 -14.33 1.50 -4.83
N TRP A 3 -13.12 1.46 -5.37
CA TRP A 3 -11.88 1.49 -4.60
C TRP A 3 -11.63 2.76 -3.76
N LEU A 4 -12.33 3.85 -4.04
CA LEU A 4 -12.16 5.11 -3.29
C LEU A 4 -13.05 5.18 -2.05
N VAL A 5 -14.13 4.40 -1.97
CA VAL A 5 -15.17 4.57 -0.95
C VAL A 5 -15.54 3.28 -0.22
N ASP A 6 -15.30 2.11 -0.82
CA ASP A 6 -15.63 0.82 -0.22
C ASP A 6 -14.40 0.26 0.51
N ALA A 7 -14.43 0.37 1.84
CA ALA A 7 -13.32 -0.07 2.68
C ALA A 7 -13.11 -1.58 2.66
N GLN A 8 -14.19 -2.36 2.58
CA GLN A 8 -14.11 -3.80 2.61
C GLN A 8 -13.53 -4.32 1.29
N ASP A 9 -14.06 -3.84 0.17
CA ASP A 9 -13.60 -4.23 -1.15
C ASP A 9 -12.13 -3.84 -1.38
N LEU A 10 -11.77 -2.59 -1.07
CA LEU A 10 -10.38 -2.14 -1.17
C LEU A 10 -9.46 -2.99 -0.28
N GLY A 11 -9.88 -3.24 0.95
CA GLY A 11 -9.13 -4.05 1.89
C GLY A 11 -8.88 -5.48 1.42
N VAL A 12 -9.92 -6.15 0.91
CA VAL A 12 -9.80 -7.50 0.32
C VAL A 12 -8.82 -7.49 -0.85
N ALA A 13 -8.93 -6.54 -1.77
CA ALA A 13 -8.02 -6.44 -2.91
C ALA A 13 -6.56 -6.19 -2.47
N CYS A 14 -6.34 -5.41 -1.41
CA CYS A 14 -5.00 -5.22 -0.84
C CYS A 14 -4.42 -6.53 -0.29
N VAL A 15 -5.21 -7.33 0.41
CA VAL A 15 -4.77 -8.64 0.94
C VAL A 15 -4.46 -9.60 -0.20
N GLU A 16 -5.36 -9.71 -1.19
CA GLU A 16 -5.15 -10.55 -2.37
C GLU A 16 -3.87 -10.15 -3.13
N ALA A 17 -3.60 -8.84 -3.28
CA ALA A 17 -2.39 -8.36 -3.93
C ALA A 17 -1.12 -8.71 -3.13
N VAL A 18 -1.17 -8.64 -1.80
CA VAL A 18 -0.07 -9.05 -0.91
C VAL A 18 0.24 -10.54 -1.08
N GLU A 19 -0.79 -11.39 -1.05
CA GLU A 19 -0.64 -12.84 -1.19
C GLU A 19 -0.14 -13.23 -2.58
N ALA A 20 -0.62 -12.56 -3.63
CA ALA A 20 -0.24 -12.82 -5.02
C ALA A 20 1.26 -12.58 -5.30
N VAL A 21 1.91 -11.68 -4.54
CA VAL A 21 3.36 -11.43 -4.65
C VAL A 21 4.19 -12.29 -3.69
N GLY A 22 3.57 -13.21 -2.96
CA GLY A 22 4.23 -14.08 -2.00
C GLY A 22 4.68 -13.37 -0.72
N LEU A 23 4.02 -12.27 -0.36
CA LEU A 23 4.16 -11.64 0.96
C LEU A 23 3.05 -12.16 1.88
N GLN A 24 3.26 -12.06 3.20
CA GLN A 24 2.32 -12.55 4.19
C GLN A 24 1.72 -11.39 4.98
N ALA A 25 0.39 -11.30 4.96
CA ALA A 25 -0.36 -10.44 5.88
C ALA A 25 -0.34 -11.03 7.30
N VAL A 26 -0.06 -10.19 8.29
CA VAL A 26 -0.13 -10.55 9.72
C VAL A 26 -1.24 -9.80 10.46
N GLY A 27 -1.88 -8.83 9.82
CA GLY A 27 -3.03 -8.10 10.35
C GLY A 27 -3.59 -7.11 9.33
N THR A 28 -4.82 -6.67 9.53
CA THR A 28 -5.53 -5.76 8.61
C THR A 28 -6.39 -4.76 9.38
N LEU A 29 -6.49 -3.53 8.87
CA LEU A 29 -7.45 -2.54 9.33
C LEU A 29 -7.95 -1.72 8.15
N PHE A 30 -9.27 -1.71 7.94
CA PHE A 30 -9.93 -0.93 6.90
C PHE A 30 -10.93 0.02 7.54
N HIS A 31 -10.73 1.32 7.35
CA HIS A 31 -11.52 2.36 7.99
C HIS A 31 -12.14 3.28 6.93
N PRO A 32 -13.47 3.21 6.71
CA PRO A 32 -14.17 4.20 5.92
C PRO A 32 -14.40 5.48 6.75
N PHE A 33 -14.29 6.63 6.10
CA PHE A 33 -14.62 7.92 6.71
C PHE A 33 -16.06 8.34 6.35
N PRO A 34 -16.75 9.09 7.23
CA PRO A 34 -18.09 9.56 6.94
C PRO A 34 -18.12 10.54 5.75
N PRO A 35 -19.24 10.65 5.02
CA PRO A 35 -19.43 11.66 4.00
C PRO A 35 -19.26 13.09 4.56
N GLY A 36 -18.74 13.98 3.72
CA GLY A 36 -18.57 15.40 4.05
C GLY A 36 -19.25 16.32 3.05
N PRO A 37 -19.10 17.65 3.20
CA PRO A 37 -19.71 18.64 2.31
C PRO A 37 -19.30 18.51 0.83
N ARG A 38 -18.19 17.81 0.55
CA ARG A 38 -17.63 17.63 -0.79
C ARG A 38 -17.93 16.26 -1.41
N GLY A 39 -18.74 15.42 -0.76
CA GLY A 39 -19.13 14.09 -1.26
C GLY A 39 -18.85 12.93 -0.30
N PRO A 40 -18.78 11.68 -0.80
CA PRO A 40 -18.54 10.51 0.03
C PRO A 40 -17.16 10.58 0.69
N GLY A 41 -17.05 10.00 1.89
CA GLY A 41 -15.77 9.89 2.59
C GLY A 41 -14.88 8.81 1.96
N GLY A 42 -13.57 9.00 2.09
CA GLY A 42 -12.58 8.04 1.61
C GLY A 42 -12.36 6.88 2.57
N VAL A 43 -11.26 6.17 2.35
CA VAL A 43 -10.85 4.97 3.07
C VAL A 43 -9.38 5.08 3.45
N THR A 44 -9.05 4.65 4.66
CA THR A 44 -7.69 4.19 4.99
C THR A 44 -7.71 2.68 5.09
N ALA A 45 -6.90 1.99 4.30
CA ALA A 45 -6.72 0.54 4.34
C ALA A 45 -5.26 0.20 4.61
N THR A 46 -5.00 -0.60 5.64
CA THR A 46 -3.66 -1.05 6.01
C THR A 46 -3.62 -2.57 6.09
N VAL A 47 -2.59 -3.15 5.50
CA VAL A 47 -2.19 -4.54 5.70
C VAL A 47 -0.83 -4.54 6.38
N LEU A 48 -0.79 -5.07 7.61
CA LEU A 48 0.44 -5.26 8.35
C LEU A 48 1.16 -6.47 7.76
N LEU A 49 2.45 -6.31 7.47
CA LEU A 49 3.35 -7.38 7.05
C LEU A 49 4.32 -7.68 8.20
N ALA A 50 5.09 -8.77 8.11
CA ALA A 50 6.16 -9.01 9.06
C ALA A 50 7.16 -7.84 9.05
N GLU A 51 7.17 -7.06 10.14
CA GLU A 51 8.05 -5.89 10.37
C GLU A 51 7.97 -4.79 9.30
N SER A 52 6.84 -4.69 8.58
CA SER A 52 6.64 -3.74 7.49
C SER A 52 5.14 -3.55 7.19
N HIS A 53 4.76 -2.88 6.10
CA HIS A 53 3.34 -2.60 5.84
C HIS A 53 3.02 -2.22 4.40
N LEU A 54 1.75 -2.41 4.06
CA LEU A 54 1.08 -1.75 2.95
C LEU A 54 0.02 -0.80 3.52
N CYS A 55 -0.07 0.42 2.97
CA CYS A 55 -1.12 1.36 3.32
C CYS A 55 -1.69 2.08 2.09
N VAL A 56 -3.01 2.25 2.06
CA VAL A 56 -3.74 2.98 1.03
C VAL A 56 -4.62 4.02 1.70
N HIS A 57 -4.57 5.25 1.19
CA HIS A 57 -5.47 6.32 1.60
C HIS A 57 -6.17 6.89 0.38
N THR A 58 -7.48 7.14 0.46
CA THR A 58 -8.26 7.62 -0.68
C THR A 58 -8.98 8.93 -0.36
N TRP A 59 -9.13 9.78 -1.37
CA TRP A 59 -9.89 11.03 -1.32
C TRP A 59 -10.84 11.10 -2.52
N PRO A 60 -12.09 10.59 -2.39
CA PRO A 60 -13.07 10.58 -3.48
C PRO A 60 -13.31 11.97 -4.09
N GLU A 61 -13.30 13.01 -3.26
CA GLU A 61 -13.51 14.39 -3.67
C GLU A 61 -12.38 14.96 -4.55
N GLN A 62 -11.17 14.38 -4.45
CA GLN A 62 -10.02 14.71 -5.28
C GLN A 62 -9.78 13.68 -6.39
N ARG A 63 -10.55 12.58 -6.41
CA ARG A 63 -10.32 11.41 -7.27
C ARG A 63 -8.88 10.90 -7.19
N SER A 64 -8.33 10.91 -5.98
CA SER A 64 -6.93 10.55 -5.72
C SER A 64 -6.80 9.48 -4.66
N ALA A 65 -5.65 8.82 -4.66
CA ALA A 65 -5.22 7.92 -3.62
C ALA A 65 -3.70 8.06 -3.41
N THR A 66 -3.24 7.77 -2.21
CA THR A 66 -1.82 7.56 -1.92
C THR A 66 -1.60 6.11 -1.51
N LEU A 67 -0.49 5.54 -1.97
CA LEU A 67 -0.12 4.15 -1.77
C LEU A 67 1.26 4.11 -1.12
N ASP A 68 1.42 3.34 -0.06
CA ASP A 68 2.71 3.04 0.56
C ASP A 68 2.91 1.53 0.61
N VAL A 69 4.05 1.07 0.10
CA VAL A 69 4.49 -0.32 0.17
C VAL A 69 5.88 -0.31 0.77
N TYR A 70 5.94 -0.66 2.04
CA TYR A 70 7.17 -0.87 2.77
C TYR A 70 7.33 -2.36 3.02
N VAL A 71 8.48 -2.93 2.61
CA VAL A 71 8.85 -4.32 2.89
C VAL A 71 10.19 -4.37 3.60
N CYS A 72 10.34 -5.30 4.52
CA CYS A 72 11.63 -5.57 5.15
C CYS A 72 12.48 -6.47 4.23
N ASN A 73 13.74 -6.10 4.00
CA ASN A 73 14.71 -6.92 3.26
C ASN A 73 15.66 -7.69 4.20
N PHE A 74 15.29 -7.83 5.48
CA PHE A 74 16.04 -8.64 6.42
C PHE A 74 15.88 -10.13 6.05
N GLY A 75 17.00 -10.82 5.85
CA GLY A 75 17.04 -12.24 5.48
C GLY A 75 16.90 -12.56 3.98
N ALA A 76 16.32 -11.68 3.16
CA ALA A 76 16.26 -11.82 1.70
C ALA A 76 15.90 -10.48 1.00
N ASP A 77 16.24 -10.33 -0.29
CA ASP A 77 15.81 -9.19 -1.09
C ASP A 77 14.35 -9.34 -1.56
N HIS A 78 13.44 -8.57 -0.96
CA HIS A 78 12.03 -8.50 -1.31
C HIS A 78 11.69 -7.32 -2.23
N SER A 79 12.69 -6.59 -2.76
CA SER A 79 12.46 -5.40 -3.58
C SER A 79 11.64 -5.68 -4.84
N ALA A 80 11.77 -6.87 -5.44
CA ALA A 80 10.96 -7.28 -6.58
C ALA A 80 9.47 -7.46 -6.19
N ARG A 81 9.19 -8.03 -5.02
CA ARG A 81 7.83 -8.20 -4.50
C ARG A 81 7.19 -6.85 -4.17
N ALA A 82 7.95 -5.94 -3.56
CA ALA A 82 7.46 -4.58 -3.31
C ALA A 82 7.07 -3.84 -4.60
N ARG A 83 7.90 -3.93 -5.65
CA ARG A 83 7.59 -3.33 -6.96
C ARG A 83 6.35 -3.96 -7.59
N ALA A 84 6.23 -5.29 -7.54
CA ALA A 84 5.06 -5.99 -8.07
C ALA A 84 3.78 -5.61 -7.31
N LEU A 85 3.85 -5.51 -5.97
CA LEU A 85 2.73 -5.11 -5.13
C LEU A 85 2.29 -3.67 -5.43
N MET A 86 3.24 -2.73 -5.49
CA MET A 86 2.94 -1.34 -5.86
C MET A 86 2.26 -1.25 -7.24
N ALA A 87 2.75 -2.01 -8.23
CA ALA A 87 2.14 -2.04 -9.56
C ALA A 87 0.72 -2.61 -9.55
N ALA A 88 0.46 -3.67 -8.78
CA ALA A 88 -0.87 -4.26 -8.63
C ALA A 88 -1.86 -3.29 -7.99
N LEU A 89 -1.45 -2.58 -6.92
CA LEU A 89 -2.29 -1.59 -6.26
C LEU A 89 -2.61 -0.41 -7.17
N GLU A 90 -1.61 0.11 -7.89
CA GLU A 90 -1.82 1.22 -8.82
C GLU A 90 -2.80 0.84 -9.94
N ALA A 91 -2.74 -0.41 -10.43
CA ALA A 91 -3.65 -0.92 -11.45
C ALA A 91 -5.11 -0.96 -11.00
N LEU A 92 -5.40 -1.02 -9.69
CA LEU A 92 -6.77 -0.91 -9.17
C LEU A 92 -7.38 0.46 -9.50
N PHE A 93 -6.58 1.52 -9.40
CA PHE A 93 -7.05 2.91 -9.51
C PHE A 93 -7.04 3.44 -10.95
N VAL A 94 -6.29 2.81 -11.85
CA VAL A 94 -6.14 3.23 -13.26
C VAL A 94 -5.85 4.74 -13.35
N PRO A 95 -4.76 5.22 -12.73
CA PRO A 95 -4.54 6.65 -12.58
C PRO A 95 -4.23 7.33 -13.92
N GLY A 96 -4.80 8.51 -14.15
CA GLY A 96 -4.39 9.37 -15.27
C GLY A 96 -3.01 10.01 -15.07
N ARG A 97 -2.55 10.11 -13.82
CA ARG A 97 -1.21 10.57 -13.43
C ARG A 97 -0.77 9.82 -12.17
N ALA A 98 0.46 9.33 -12.15
CA ALA A 98 1.09 8.74 -10.98
C ALA A 98 2.44 9.42 -10.69
N GLU A 99 2.76 9.58 -9.42
CA GLU A 99 4.06 10.05 -8.94
C GLU A 99 4.59 9.01 -7.96
N ARG A 100 5.83 8.57 -8.16
CA ARG A 100 6.41 7.43 -7.42
C ARG A 100 7.76 7.81 -6.84
N HIS A 101 7.97 7.47 -5.58
CA HIS A 101 9.24 7.57 -4.90
C HIS A 101 9.63 6.21 -4.33
N VAL A 102 10.91 5.85 -4.45
CA VAL A 102 11.45 4.61 -3.88
C VAL A 102 12.55 4.99 -2.90
N LEU A 103 12.42 4.54 -1.65
CA LEU A 103 13.36 4.83 -0.59
C LEU A 103 13.93 3.52 -0.04
N GLN A 104 15.26 3.42 -0.01
CA GLN A 104 15.94 2.39 0.75
C GLN A 104 16.06 2.87 2.20
N ARG A 105 15.48 2.14 3.14
CA ARG A 105 15.47 2.50 4.56
C ARG A 105 16.32 1.52 5.36
N GLY A 106 17.10 2.02 6.32
CA GLY A 106 17.90 1.18 7.21
C GLY A 106 19.13 0.53 6.56
N ALA A 107 19.69 1.13 5.49
CA ALA A 107 20.96 0.67 4.94
C ALA A 107 22.07 0.81 6.01
N ILE A 108 22.47 -0.33 6.59
CA ILE A 108 23.67 -0.39 7.42
C ILE A 108 24.84 -0.34 6.44
N GLN A 109 25.59 0.77 6.42
CA GLN A 109 26.90 0.74 5.81
C GLN A 109 27.68 -0.33 6.56
N ALA A 110 28.02 -1.44 5.90
CA ALA A 110 28.99 -2.36 6.46
C ALA A 110 30.24 -1.52 6.77
N GLU A 111 30.55 -1.34 8.05
CA GLU A 111 31.87 -0.86 8.43
C GLU A 111 32.85 -1.83 7.78
N LEU A 112 33.55 -1.34 6.75
CA LEU A 112 34.71 -2.01 6.21
C LEU A 112 35.63 -2.23 7.39
N GLY A 113 35.73 -3.48 7.84
CA GLY A 113 36.62 -3.87 8.92
C GLY A 113 38.02 -3.33 8.65
N GLN A 114 38.49 -2.49 9.58
CA GLN A 114 39.90 -2.22 9.80
C GLN A 114 40.38 -3.13 10.92
#